data_AF-A0A1H5D2P1-F1
#
_entry.id   AF-A0A1H5D2P1-F1
#
_cell.length_a   1.000
_cell.length_b   1.000
_cell.length_c   1.000
_cell.angle_alpha   90.00
_cell.angle_beta   90.00
_cell.angle_gamma   90.00
#
_symmetry.space_group_name_H-M   'P 1'
#
loop_
_entity.id
_entity.type
_entity.pdbx_description
1 polymer ?
#
loop_
_entity_poly.entity_id
_entity_poly.type
_entity_poly.pdbx_seq_one_letter_code
_entity_poly.pdbx_strand_id
1 'polypeptide(L)'
;MGDFAVNTSTAGGQSQPCADALFSSALFTAVWADGGDAGIKGRHVNTTGTPVGPEFVVSDTSPGNNTNRQRPFVDSIGTDTFTAWVEQPFDLPPPAPHVVLRRLAGTQPVGPPVRVSTDSIDLTCPPTVTRMIDGGCLVTWTGGGEQQRIRAQRFGPGGQKAGAEIAVNTSPAFHTDATVTLLNDGDYVAAWTDGEAAGGGGLVYRVFGFDGTPRTGEVRPDVTGFGRLGRGVLTALDNGRFVVAHINATILSDLGVLQTTAVASVLDPAGDGEVIASAFAGSPKHFHRTSPALTALPGGRFVLGWVEESADTVDTVPTVMAQLCSDSQLEIGPKVQVSSGTAKDRFGLSAAAVFSSDIPQKVFLSWTAMTDDGDTSIRGSVLTADAGGLSF
;
A
#
# COMPACT_ATOMS: atom_id res chain seq x y z
N MET A 1 12.18 -2.41 21.22
CA MET A 1 13.18 -1.97 20.22
C MET A 1 12.67 -0.68 19.60
N GLY A 2 13.55 0.25 19.21
CA GLY A 2 13.12 1.50 18.55
C GLY A 2 12.99 1.31 17.03
N ASP A 3 12.58 2.37 16.34
CA ASP A 3 12.64 2.40 14.89
C ASP A 3 14.09 2.50 14.38
N PHE A 4 14.32 2.10 13.12
CA PHE A 4 15.64 2.04 12.49
C PHE A 4 15.60 2.58 11.07
N ALA A 5 16.78 2.92 10.52
CA ALA A 5 16.91 3.30 9.13
C ALA A 5 16.89 2.06 8.24
N VAL A 6 16.01 2.04 7.25
CA VAL A 6 15.93 0.98 6.24
C VAL A 6 16.97 1.25 5.15
N ASN A 7 17.01 2.49 4.65
CA ASN A 7 18.02 2.95 3.71
C ASN A 7 19.30 3.42 4.43
N THR A 8 20.36 3.56 3.66
CA THR A 8 21.71 3.99 4.02
C THR A 8 22.03 5.35 3.40
N SER A 9 21.66 5.58 2.14
CA SER A 9 21.78 6.88 1.47
C SER A 9 20.50 7.70 1.65
N THR A 10 20.62 8.92 2.16
CA THR A 10 19.54 9.92 2.19
C THR A 10 19.71 11.01 1.13
N ALA A 11 20.80 10.96 0.36
CA ALA A 11 21.08 11.96 -0.68
C ALA A 11 19.96 11.96 -1.74
N GLY A 12 19.52 13.16 -2.13
CA GLY A 12 18.44 13.35 -3.12
C GLY A 12 17.02 13.04 -2.63
N GLY A 13 16.86 12.61 -1.38
CA GLY A 13 15.58 12.25 -0.77
C GLY A 13 15.10 10.84 -1.14
N GLN A 14 14.53 10.15 -0.17
CA GLN A 14 14.03 8.78 -0.29
C GLN A 14 12.57 8.76 0.18
N SER A 15 11.66 8.22 -0.62
CA SER A 15 10.23 8.35 -0.33
C SER A 15 9.39 7.19 -0.85
N GLN A 16 8.10 7.19 -0.49
CA GLN A 16 7.08 6.27 -1.01
C GLN A 16 7.44 4.79 -0.76
N PRO A 17 7.75 4.39 0.48
CA PRO A 17 8.09 3.00 0.75
C PRO A 17 6.87 2.11 0.58
N CYS A 18 7.10 0.92 0.06
CA CYS A 18 6.17 -0.19 0.07
C CYS A 18 6.91 -1.43 0.55
N ALA A 19 6.27 -2.24 1.39
CA ALA A 19 6.89 -3.41 1.97
C ALA A 19 5.96 -4.61 1.90
N ASP A 20 6.55 -5.79 1.80
CA ASP A 20 5.86 -7.06 1.85
C ASP A 20 6.74 -8.17 2.46
N ALA A 21 6.14 -9.31 2.80
CA ALA A 21 6.80 -10.42 3.48
C ALA A 21 7.33 -11.49 2.50
N LEU A 22 8.57 -11.89 2.70
CA LEU A 22 9.20 -13.05 2.07
C LEU A 22 9.01 -14.27 2.98
N PHE A 23 7.84 -14.91 2.89
CA PHE A 23 7.43 -15.98 3.81
C PHE A 23 8.42 -17.15 3.88
N SER A 24 9.05 -17.53 2.77
CA SER A 24 9.98 -18.68 2.76
C SER A 24 11.32 -18.41 3.43
N SER A 25 11.70 -17.14 3.62
CA SER A 25 12.97 -16.74 4.22
C SER A 25 12.80 -16.03 5.57
N ALA A 26 11.57 -15.84 6.05
CA ALA A 26 11.29 -15.10 7.28
C ALA A 26 11.84 -13.66 7.24
N LEU A 27 11.78 -13.01 6.09
CA LEU A 27 12.24 -11.64 5.88
C LEU A 27 11.07 -10.75 5.44
N PHE A 28 11.30 -9.45 5.53
CA PHE A 28 10.53 -8.43 4.83
C PHE A 28 11.37 -7.89 3.68
N THR A 29 10.73 -7.53 2.58
CA THR A 29 11.31 -6.72 1.52
C THR A 29 10.68 -5.33 1.57
N ALA A 30 11.50 -4.28 1.58
CA ALA A 30 11.05 -2.90 1.48
C ALA A 30 11.61 -2.30 0.20
N VAL A 31 10.78 -1.64 -0.58
CA VAL A 31 11.16 -0.90 -1.79
C VAL A 31 10.74 0.55 -1.67
N TRP A 32 11.47 1.46 -2.29
CA TRP A 32 11.18 2.90 -2.23
C TRP A 32 11.72 3.63 -3.46
N ALA A 33 11.21 4.85 -3.70
CA ALA A 33 11.70 5.75 -4.72
C ALA A 33 12.93 6.51 -4.19
N ASP A 34 14.01 6.47 -4.97
CA ASP A 34 15.26 7.19 -4.73
C ASP A 34 15.32 8.43 -5.62
N GLY A 35 15.24 9.61 -5.02
CA GLY A 35 15.28 10.89 -5.72
C GLY A 35 16.67 11.29 -6.21
N GLY A 36 17.74 10.73 -5.64
CA GLY A 36 19.13 10.97 -6.07
C GLY A 36 19.44 10.32 -7.41
N ASP A 37 18.98 9.08 -7.62
CA ASP A 37 19.24 8.30 -8.83
C ASP A 37 18.01 8.18 -9.76
N ALA A 38 16.87 8.79 -9.39
CA ALA A 38 15.57 8.66 -10.08
C ALA A 38 15.14 7.19 -10.32
N GLY A 39 15.48 6.33 -9.35
CA GLY A 39 15.32 4.88 -9.43
C GLY A 39 14.46 4.32 -8.30
N ILE A 40 14.17 3.02 -8.39
CA ILE A 40 13.58 2.25 -7.29
C ILE A 40 14.69 1.41 -6.66
N LYS A 41 14.86 1.55 -5.34
CA LYS A 41 15.77 0.73 -4.53
C LYS A 41 14.97 -0.16 -3.60
N GLY A 42 15.64 -1.17 -3.05
CA GLY A 42 15.06 -2.05 -2.07
C GLY A 42 16.07 -2.60 -1.07
N ARG A 43 15.55 -3.15 0.02
CA ARG A 43 16.34 -3.82 1.05
C ARG A 43 15.53 -4.89 1.77
N HIS A 44 16.21 -5.96 2.14
CA HIS A 44 15.63 -6.95 3.04
C HIS A 44 15.84 -6.57 4.50
N VAL A 45 14.87 -6.89 5.34
CA VAL A 45 14.90 -6.68 6.79
C VAL A 45 14.45 -7.97 7.46
N ASN A 46 15.12 -8.41 8.51
CA ASN A 46 14.72 -9.60 9.25
C ASN A 46 13.59 -9.32 10.26
N THR A 47 13.08 -10.37 10.90
CA THR A 47 12.04 -10.33 11.95
C THR A 47 12.44 -9.64 13.25
N THR A 48 13.69 -9.19 13.38
CA THR A 48 14.19 -8.40 14.51
C THR A 48 14.48 -6.95 14.12
N GLY A 49 14.12 -6.51 12.91
CA GLY A 49 14.35 -5.14 12.45
C GLY A 49 15.79 -4.84 12.06
N THR A 50 16.59 -5.86 11.75
CA THR A 50 17.96 -5.69 11.25
C THR A 50 17.97 -5.80 9.72
N PRO A 51 18.51 -4.81 8.99
CA PRO A 51 18.69 -4.92 7.56
C PRO A 51 19.63 -6.09 7.19
N VAL A 52 19.24 -6.87 6.19
CA VAL A 52 19.97 -8.06 5.71
C VAL A 52 20.58 -7.77 4.36
N GLY A 53 21.92 -7.73 4.32
CA GLY A 53 22.67 -7.41 3.11
C GLY A 53 22.65 -5.92 2.72
N PRO A 54 23.23 -5.60 1.54
CA PRO A 54 23.22 -4.25 1.00
C PRO A 54 21.83 -3.88 0.46
N GLU A 55 21.63 -2.60 0.19
CA GLU A 55 20.55 -2.17 -0.70
C GLU A 55 20.76 -2.76 -2.10
N PHE A 56 19.66 -3.04 -2.78
CA PHE A 56 19.66 -3.52 -4.14
C PHE A 56 18.83 -2.60 -5.04
N VAL A 57 19.17 -2.60 -6.32
CA VAL A 57 18.48 -1.81 -7.34
C VAL A 57 17.33 -2.65 -7.90
N VAL A 58 16.11 -2.09 -7.88
CA VAL A 58 14.90 -2.73 -8.39
C VAL A 58 14.65 -2.34 -9.85
N SER A 59 14.84 -1.07 -10.19
CA SER A 59 14.68 -0.55 -11.55
C SER A 59 16.02 -0.44 -12.27
N ASP A 60 16.13 -0.86 -13.52
CA ASP A 60 17.37 -0.64 -14.29
C ASP A 60 17.67 0.86 -14.43
N THR A 61 18.73 1.33 -13.78
CA THR A 61 19.24 2.71 -13.91
C THR A 61 20.31 2.73 -15.00
N SER A 62 19.90 2.73 -16.27
CA SER A 62 20.86 3.00 -17.35
C SER A 62 21.32 4.46 -17.25
N PRO A 63 22.63 4.74 -17.21
CA PRO A 63 23.13 6.12 -17.27
C PRO A 63 22.59 6.82 -18.53
N GLY A 64 21.98 7.99 -18.36
CA GLY A 64 21.34 8.74 -19.44
C GLY A 64 19.84 8.43 -19.65
N ASN A 65 19.24 7.57 -18.83
CA ASN A 65 17.78 7.44 -18.85
C ASN A 65 17.12 8.65 -18.19
N ASN A 66 16.48 9.49 -19.01
CA ASN A 66 15.78 10.69 -18.58
C ASN A 66 14.38 10.37 -18.05
N THR A 67 14.30 9.50 -17.03
CA THR A 67 13.03 8.99 -16.50
C THR A 67 13.02 8.96 -14.98
N ASN A 68 12.04 9.64 -14.40
CA ASN A 68 11.71 9.60 -12.98
C ASN A 68 10.89 8.33 -12.67
N ARG A 69 11.27 7.61 -11.62
CA ARG A 69 10.58 6.41 -11.17
C ARG A 69 10.00 6.61 -9.81
N GLN A 70 8.69 6.41 -9.71
CA GLN A 70 7.95 6.76 -8.50
C GLN A 70 6.87 5.73 -8.20
N ARG A 71 6.43 5.75 -6.94
CA ARG A 71 5.33 4.95 -6.40
C ARG A 71 5.50 3.45 -6.64
N PRO A 72 6.59 2.87 -6.11
CA PRO A 72 6.74 1.43 -6.17
C PRO A 72 5.65 0.76 -5.33
N PHE A 73 5.15 -0.36 -5.82
CA PHE A 73 4.29 -1.27 -5.08
C PHE A 73 4.86 -2.68 -5.23
N VAL A 74 4.90 -3.42 -4.12
CA VAL A 74 5.55 -4.73 -4.04
C VAL A 74 4.60 -5.78 -3.49
N ASP A 75 4.61 -6.97 -4.09
CA ASP A 75 4.01 -8.19 -3.53
C ASP A 75 4.93 -9.38 -3.86
N SER A 76 5.09 -10.28 -2.91
CA SER A 76 6.11 -11.32 -2.88
C SER A 76 5.52 -12.71 -2.78
N ILE A 77 6.22 -13.67 -3.37
CA ILE A 77 5.84 -15.08 -3.36
C ILE A 77 7.08 -15.94 -3.15
N GLY A 78 7.13 -16.62 -2.00
CA GLY A 78 8.34 -17.32 -1.56
C GLY A 78 9.51 -16.34 -1.40
N THR A 79 10.56 -16.53 -2.20
CA THR A 79 11.73 -15.64 -2.28
C THR A 79 11.66 -14.63 -3.40
N ASP A 80 10.65 -14.74 -4.27
CA ASP A 80 10.51 -13.89 -5.44
C ASP A 80 9.61 -12.71 -5.13
N THR A 81 9.81 -11.63 -5.88
CA THR A 81 9.08 -10.39 -5.70
C THR A 81 8.65 -9.84 -7.06
N PHE A 82 7.41 -9.37 -7.13
CA PHE A 82 6.90 -8.55 -8.22
C PHE A 82 6.79 -7.10 -7.75
N THR A 83 7.51 -6.21 -8.42
CA THR A 83 7.45 -4.78 -8.13
C THR A 83 6.96 -4.01 -9.34
N ALA A 84 5.93 -3.19 -9.16
CA ALA A 84 5.46 -2.26 -10.18
C ALA A 84 5.72 -0.81 -9.77
N TRP A 85 5.97 0.07 -10.72
CA TRP A 85 6.16 1.51 -10.49
C TRP A 85 5.70 2.32 -11.70
N VAL A 86 5.62 3.64 -11.50
CA VAL A 86 5.39 4.63 -12.57
C VAL A 86 6.72 5.08 -13.15
N GLU A 87 6.83 5.04 -14.48
CA GLU A 87 7.90 5.72 -15.21
C GLU A 87 7.38 7.01 -15.84
N GLN A 88 7.95 8.14 -15.43
CA GLN A 88 7.66 9.48 -15.94
C GLN A 88 8.92 10.08 -16.60
N PRO A 89 8.99 10.17 -17.93
CA PRO A 89 10.13 10.79 -18.59
C PRO A 89 10.18 12.31 -18.35
N PHE A 90 11.37 12.91 -18.20
CA PHE A 90 11.52 14.33 -17.85
C PHE A 90 11.42 15.30 -19.07
N ASP A 91 11.82 14.90 -20.28
CA ASP A 91 11.91 15.80 -21.48
C ASP A 91 10.72 15.71 -22.42
N LEU A 92 10.37 16.81 -23.11
CA LEU A 92 9.26 16.89 -24.08
C LEU A 92 9.67 16.74 -25.57
N PRO A 93 8.80 16.17 -26.44
CA PRO A 93 7.57 15.50 -26.07
C PRO A 93 7.92 14.08 -25.56
N PRO A 94 7.71 13.77 -24.28
CA PRO A 94 8.09 12.50 -23.70
C PRO A 94 7.10 11.46 -24.21
N PRO A 95 7.46 10.15 -24.21
CA PRO A 95 6.42 9.14 -24.19
C PRO A 95 5.52 9.37 -22.98
N ALA A 96 4.22 9.10 -23.12
CA ALA A 96 3.30 9.23 -22.00
C ALA A 96 3.78 8.37 -20.81
N PRO A 97 3.57 8.84 -19.57
CA PRO A 97 3.84 8.04 -18.38
C PRO A 97 3.14 6.70 -18.45
N HIS A 98 3.79 5.67 -17.92
CA HIS A 98 3.29 4.30 -17.99
C HIS A 98 3.72 3.50 -16.76
N VAL A 99 3.01 2.40 -16.51
CA VAL A 99 3.34 1.46 -15.45
C VAL A 99 4.32 0.43 -15.98
N VAL A 100 5.34 0.12 -15.18
CA VAL A 100 6.33 -0.93 -15.46
C VAL A 100 6.27 -1.97 -14.34
N LEU A 101 6.45 -3.24 -14.71
CA LEU A 101 6.58 -4.37 -13.80
C LEU A 101 8.00 -4.94 -13.92
N ARG A 102 8.58 -5.32 -12.77
CA ARG A 102 9.80 -6.13 -12.70
C ARG A 102 9.64 -7.27 -11.72
N ARG A 103 10.16 -8.43 -12.09
CA ARG A 103 10.32 -9.59 -11.21
C ARG A 103 11.74 -9.64 -10.68
N LEU A 104 11.88 -9.97 -9.41
CA LEU A 104 13.15 -10.25 -8.74
C LEU A 104 13.12 -11.67 -8.16
N ALA A 105 14.25 -12.36 -8.23
CA ALA A 105 14.51 -13.60 -7.50
C ALA A 105 15.48 -13.26 -6.36
N GLY A 106 14.97 -13.23 -5.13
CA GLY A 106 15.66 -12.56 -4.03
C GLY A 106 15.89 -11.09 -4.37
N THR A 107 17.15 -10.66 -4.41
CA THR A 107 17.53 -9.27 -4.72
C THR A 107 17.89 -9.03 -6.19
N GLN A 108 17.84 -10.06 -7.04
CA GLN A 108 18.32 -9.99 -8.42
C GLN A 108 17.17 -9.85 -9.41
N PRO A 109 17.17 -8.82 -10.27
CA PRO A 109 16.16 -8.69 -11.32
C PRO A 109 16.21 -9.87 -12.31
N VAL A 110 15.04 -10.42 -12.65
CA VAL A 110 14.91 -11.56 -13.59
C VAL A 110 14.28 -11.08 -14.89
N GLY A 111 15.03 -11.21 -15.99
CA GLY A 111 14.59 -10.72 -17.30
C GLY A 111 14.53 -9.18 -17.39
N PRO A 112 14.08 -8.63 -18.53
CA PRO A 112 13.92 -7.19 -18.70
C PRO A 112 12.68 -6.66 -17.95
N PRO A 113 12.55 -5.32 -17.75
CA PRO A 113 11.33 -4.74 -17.23
C PRO A 113 10.24 -4.81 -18.30
N VAL A 114 8.98 -4.95 -17.87
CA VAL A 114 7.84 -5.10 -18.78
C VAL A 114 6.90 -3.90 -18.61
N ARG A 115 6.65 -3.18 -19.71
CA ARG A 115 5.59 -2.16 -19.73
C ARG A 115 4.23 -2.83 -19.56
N VAL A 116 3.54 -2.44 -18.50
CA VAL A 116 2.23 -2.96 -18.11
C VAL A 116 1.14 -2.28 -18.93
N SER A 117 1.01 -0.96 -18.78
CA SER A 117 -0.08 -0.18 -19.37
C SER A 117 0.10 0.01 -20.88
N THR A 118 -0.99 -0.17 -21.63
CA THR A 118 -1.01 0.12 -23.07
C THR A 118 -1.05 1.62 -23.33
N ASP A 119 -1.89 2.33 -22.59
CA ASP A 119 -2.14 3.77 -22.74
C ASP A 119 -1.45 4.61 -21.65
N SER A 120 -1.65 5.93 -21.72
CA SER A 120 -1.22 6.86 -20.68
C SER A 120 -1.91 6.53 -19.35
N ILE A 121 -1.27 6.91 -18.25
CA ILE A 121 -1.77 6.67 -16.89
C ILE A 121 -1.97 7.99 -16.14
N ASP A 122 -2.71 7.92 -15.05
CA ASP A 122 -2.78 9.00 -14.08
C ASP A 122 -1.51 9.03 -13.22
N LEU A 123 -0.70 10.07 -13.42
CA LEU A 123 0.51 10.32 -12.64
C LEU A 123 0.25 10.67 -11.18
N THR A 124 -0.97 10.74 -10.68
CA THR A 124 -1.30 11.00 -9.27
C THR A 124 -1.70 9.75 -8.49
N CYS A 125 -2.05 8.67 -9.19
CA CYS A 125 -2.43 7.39 -8.60
C CYS A 125 -1.25 6.38 -8.64
N PRO A 126 -0.87 5.72 -7.53
CA PRO A 126 0.07 4.60 -7.56
C PRO A 126 -0.54 3.36 -8.24
N PRO A 127 0.26 2.55 -8.95
CA PRO A 127 -0.15 1.21 -9.32
C PRO A 127 -0.17 0.30 -8.07
N THR A 128 -0.85 -0.83 -8.19
CA THR A 128 -0.85 -1.90 -7.18
C THR A 128 -0.55 -3.24 -7.82
N VAL A 129 0.03 -4.14 -7.04
CA VAL A 129 0.34 -5.51 -7.44
C VAL A 129 -0.30 -6.44 -6.43
N THR A 130 -0.93 -7.52 -6.88
CA THR A 130 -1.21 -8.64 -6.00
C THR A 130 -0.70 -9.94 -6.63
N ARG A 131 -0.11 -10.82 -5.83
CA ARG A 131 0.27 -12.17 -6.23
C ARG A 131 -0.97 -12.96 -6.59
N MET A 132 -0.83 -13.90 -7.52
CA MET A 132 -1.93 -14.75 -7.99
C MET A 132 -1.65 -16.22 -7.65
N ILE A 133 -2.71 -17.02 -7.58
CA ILE A 133 -2.63 -18.43 -7.14
C ILE A 133 -1.76 -19.34 -8.03
N ASP A 134 -1.44 -18.94 -9.26
CA ASP A 134 -0.55 -19.70 -10.13
C ASP A 134 0.93 -19.36 -9.95
N GLY A 135 1.27 -18.44 -9.05
CA GLY A 135 2.63 -17.93 -8.86
C GLY A 135 2.94 -16.66 -9.64
N GLY A 136 1.98 -16.15 -10.42
CA GLY A 136 2.08 -14.89 -11.15
C GLY A 136 1.65 -13.69 -10.30
N CYS A 137 1.31 -12.59 -10.97
CA CYS A 137 0.75 -11.40 -10.34
C CYS A 137 -0.30 -10.73 -11.21
N LEU A 138 -1.11 -9.87 -10.59
CA LEU A 138 -2.04 -8.95 -11.24
C LEU A 138 -1.61 -7.52 -10.89
N VAL A 139 -1.36 -6.71 -11.91
CA VAL A 139 -1.06 -5.28 -11.74
C VAL A 139 -2.31 -4.48 -12.04
N THR A 140 -2.72 -3.59 -11.14
CA THR A 140 -3.87 -2.70 -11.30
C THR A 140 -3.42 -1.24 -11.27
N TRP A 141 -3.96 -0.40 -12.16
CA TRP A 141 -3.60 1.02 -12.26
C TRP A 141 -4.77 1.90 -12.69
N THR A 142 -4.57 3.22 -12.56
CA THR A 142 -5.50 4.25 -13.05
C THR A 142 -4.98 4.81 -14.37
N GLY A 143 -5.76 4.72 -15.44
CA GLY A 143 -5.48 5.24 -16.77
C GLY A 143 -5.62 6.76 -16.88
N GLY A 144 -5.03 7.34 -17.93
CA GLY A 144 -5.01 8.78 -18.18
C GLY A 144 -6.26 9.36 -18.85
N GLY A 145 -7.21 8.51 -19.25
CA GLY A 145 -8.49 8.94 -19.86
C GLY A 145 -9.45 9.59 -18.85
N GLU A 146 -10.58 10.13 -19.32
CA GLU A 146 -11.56 10.83 -18.48
C GLU A 146 -12.59 9.92 -17.81
N GLN A 147 -12.80 8.72 -18.35
CA GLN A 147 -13.81 7.78 -17.87
C GLN A 147 -13.27 6.34 -17.94
N GLN A 148 -13.86 5.42 -17.16
CA GLN A 148 -13.49 4.00 -17.18
C GLN A 148 -11.97 3.77 -17.05
N ARG A 149 -11.39 4.39 -16.02
CA ARG A 149 -9.95 4.55 -15.87
C ARG A 149 -9.28 3.37 -15.18
N ILE A 150 -10.02 2.48 -14.52
CA ILE A 150 -9.44 1.44 -13.69
C ILE A 150 -9.14 0.22 -14.55
N ARG A 151 -7.86 -0.14 -14.64
CA ARG A 151 -7.34 -1.17 -15.54
C ARG A 151 -6.50 -2.18 -14.77
N ALA A 152 -6.46 -3.41 -15.27
CA ALA A 152 -5.58 -4.44 -14.72
C ALA A 152 -4.98 -5.33 -15.81
N GLN A 153 -3.81 -5.90 -15.54
CA GLN A 153 -3.14 -6.85 -16.42
C GLN A 153 -2.54 -7.96 -15.59
N ARG A 154 -2.89 -9.19 -15.97
CA ARG A 154 -2.35 -10.40 -15.34
C ARG A 154 -1.03 -10.79 -15.98
N PHE A 155 -0.13 -11.31 -15.16
CA PHE A 155 1.18 -11.83 -15.53
C PHE A 155 1.35 -13.23 -14.95
N GLY A 156 1.94 -14.14 -15.72
CA GLY A 156 2.30 -15.46 -15.22
C GLY A 156 3.57 -15.43 -14.36
N PRO A 157 3.96 -16.58 -13.78
CA PRO A 157 5.09 -16.67 -12.84
C PRO A 157 6.44 -16.24 -13.41
N GLY A 158 6.61 -16.37 -14.73
CA GLY A 158 7.81 -15.90 -15.43
C GLY A 158 7.85 -14.39 -15.69
N GLY A 159 6.80 -13.63 -15.33
CA GLY A 159 6.69 -12.20 -15.58
C GLY A 159 6.16 -11.82 -16.97
N GLN A 160 5.73 -12.78 -17.78
CA GLN A 160 5.07 -12.52 -19.06
C GLN A 160 3.58 -12.19 -18.88
N LYS A 161 3.03 -11.33 -19.76
CA LYS A 161 1.58 -11.06 -19.79
C LYS A 161 0.79 -12.35 -20.00
N ALA A 162 -0.26 -12.54 -19.21
CA ALA A 162 -1.18 -13.66 -19.30
C ALA A 162 -2.59 -13.15 -19.60
N GLY A 163 -3.03 -13.28 -20.86
CA GLY A 163 -4.31 -12.75 -21.31
C GLY A 163 -4.28 -11.26 -21.67
N ALA A 164 -5.46 -10.73 -22.01
CA ALA A 164 -5.65 -9.32 -22.38
C ALA A 164 -5.72 -8.41 -21.15
N GLU A 165 -5.60 -7.10 -21.39
CA GLU A 165 -5.90 -6.09 -20.38
C GLU A 165 -7.38 -6.15 -19.98
N ILE A 166 -7.64 -5.96 -18.69
CA ILE A 166 -8.96 -6.03 -18.07
C ILE A 166 -9.44 -4.61 -17.80
N ALA A 167 -10.61 -4.26 -18.34
CA ALA A 167 -11.35 -3.08 -17.90
C ALA A 167 -12.04 -3.40 -16.56
N VAL A 168 -11.46 -2.91 -15.48
CA VAL A 168 -11.90 -3.26 -14.12
C VAL A 168 -13.21 -2.55 -13.79
N ASN A 169 -13.36 -1.28 -14.16
CA ASN A 169 -14.61 -0.57 -13.98
C ASN A 169 -15.39 -0.44 -15.30
N THR A 170 -16.70 -0.26 -15.16
CA THR A 170 -17.69 -0.17 -16.25
C THR A 170 -18.51 1.11 -16.18
N SER A 171 -18.59 1.77 -15.03
CA SER A 171 -19.26 3.06 -14.90
C SER A 171 -18.45 4.19 -15.59
N PRO A 172 -19.13 5.07 -16.37
CA PRO A 172 -18.49 6.15 -17.10
C PRO A 172 -18.24 7.38 -16.21
N ALA A 173 -17.36 7.25 -15.22
CA ALA A 173 -16.98 8.36 -14.33
C ALA A 173 -15.45 8.46 -14.12
N PHE A 174 -15.04 9.55 -13.48
CA PHE A 174 -13.63 9.89 -13.23
C PHE A 174 -13.11 9.17 -11.97
N HIS A 175 -12.99 7.84 -12.06
CA HIS A 175 -12.53 7.01 -10.96
C HIS A 175 -11.01 7.10 -10.73
N THR A 176 -10.56 7.00 -9.48
CA THR A 176 -9.13 7.10 -9.09
C THR A 176 -8.73 6.05 -8.06
N ASP A 177 -7.44 6.00 -7.73
CA ASP A 177 -6.88 5.22 -6.61
C ASP A 177 -7.21 3.72 -6.65
N ALA A 178 -7.02 3.13 -7.82
CA ALA A 178 -7.19 1.69 -8.00
C ALA A 178 -6.29 0.88 -7.04
N THR A 179 -6.86 -0.15 -6.43
CA THR A 179 -6.16 -1.04 -5.50
C THR A 179 -6.76 -2.44 -5.55
N VAL A 180 -5.95 -3.47 -5.26
CA VAL A 180 -6.36 -4.87 -5.45
C VAL A 180 -5.81 -5.80 -4.36
N THR A 181 -6.53 -6.88 -4.06
CA THR A 181 -6.06 -7.96 -3.18
C THR A 181 -6.59 -9.33 -3.63
N LEU A 182 -5.77 -10.37 -3.48
CA LEU A 182 -6.16 -11.77 -3.72
C LEU A 182 -6.93 -12.33 -2.52
N LEU A 183 -8.08 -12.95 -2.78
CA LEU A 183 -8.85 -13.71 -1.79
C LEU A 183 -8.36 -15.17 -1.69
N ASN A 184 -8.63 -15.85 -0.57
CA ASN A 184 -8.09 -17.21 -0.34
C ASN A 184 -8.70 -18.29 -1.24
N ASP A 185 -9.86 -18.02 -1.83
CA ASP A 185 -10.50 -18.90 -2.81
C ASP A 185 -9.88 -18.78 -4.22
N GLY A 186 -8.97 -17.82 -4.40
CA GLY A 186 -8.28 -17.56 -5.66
C GLY A 186 -8.93 -16.50 -6.54
N ASP A 187 -10.10 -16.00 -6.15
CA ASP A 187 -10.69 -14.81 -6.74
C ASP A 187 -9.96 -13.56 -6.20
N TYR A 188 -10.23 -12.38 -6.77
CA TYR A 188 -9.61 -11.12 -6.32
C TYR A 188 -10.62 -9.99 -6.26
N VAL A 189 -10.40 -9.08 -5.31
CA VAL A 189 -11.17 -7.83 -5.17
C VAL A 189 -10.35 -6.69 -5.73
N ALA A 190 -10.90 -6.00 -6.73
CA ALA A 190 -10.37 -4.73 -7.20
C ALA A 190 -11.29 -3.60 -6.74
N ALA A 191 -10.72 -2.58 -6.13
CA ALA A 191 -11.42 -1.45 -5.52
C ALA A 191 -10.84 -0.10 -5.99
N TRP A 192 -11.65 0.95 -5.95
CA TRP A 192 -11.27 2.29 -6.36
C TRP A 192 -12.16 3.35 -5.71
N THR A 193 -11.75 4.62 -5.83
CA THR A 193 -12.52 5.79 -5.38
C THR A 193 -13.59 6.15 -6.41
N ASP A 194 -14.84 6.25 -5.96
CA ASP A 194 -15.97 6.63 -6.82
C ASP A 194 -15.84 8.07 -7.32
N GLY A 195 -15.80 8.22 -8.64
CA GLY A 195 -15.77 9.50 -9.35
C GLY A 195 -17.14 10.03 -9.78
N GLU A 196 -18.25 9.37 -9.43
CA GLU A 196 -19.60 9.79 -9.84
C GLU A 196 -20.03 11.13 -9.19
N ALA A 197 -20.68 11.98 -9.99
CA ALA A 197 -21.00 13.36 -9.66
C ALA A 197 -22.27 13.50 -8.80
N ALA A 198 -22.23 13.05 -7.55
CA ALA A 198 -23.04 13.52 -6.43
C ALA A 198 -22.59 12.83 -5.13
N GLY A 199 -21.71 13.48 -4.36
CA GLY A 199 -21.37 13.03 -2.99
C GLY A 199 -19.89 12.83 -2.69
N GLY A 200 -19.04 12.66 -3.71
CA GLY A 200 -17.57 12.69 -3.61
C GLY A 200 -16.96 11.59 -2.74
N GLY A 201 -16.43 10.53 -3.38
CA GLY A 201 -15.54 9.55 -2.74
C GLY A 201 -16.26 8.56 -1.82
N GLY A 202 -16.83 7.53 -2.44
CA GLY A 202 -17.16 6.27 -1.78
C GLY A 202 -16.22 5.16 -2.28
N LEU A 203 -16.19 4.06 -1.55
CA LEU A 203 -15.55 2.83 -2.04
C LEU A 203 -16.44 2.22 -3.13
N VAL A 204 -15.84 1.89 -4.28
CA VAL A 204 -16.44 0.96 -5.25
C VAL A 204 -15.52 -0.23 -5.37
N TYR A 205 -16.07 -1.44 -5.47
CA TYR A 205 -15.28 -2.62 -5.78
C TYR A 205 -16.01 -3.61 -6.69
N ARG A 206 -15.24 -4.53 -7.25
CA ARG A 206 -15.72 -5.71 -7.98
C ARG A 206 -14.91 -6.93 -7.60
N VAL A 207 -15.57 -8.07 -7.54
CA VAL A 207 -14.92 -9.37 -7.41
C VAL A 207 -14.75 -9.98 -8.79
N PHE A 208 -13.58 -10.54 -9.04
CA PHE A 208 -13.24 -11.21 -10.28
C PHE A 208 -12.70 -12.61 -10.00
N GLY A 209 -13.01 -13.53 -10.89
CA GLY A 209 -12.34 -14.82 -10.94
C GLY A 209 -10.88 -14.66 -11.33
N PHE A 210 -10.06 -15.66 -10.98
CA PHE A 210 -8.65 -15.74 -11.37
C PHE A 210 -8.37 -15.47 -12.87
N ASP A 211 -9.31 -15.83 -13.75
CA ASP A 211 -9.25 -15.63 -15.20
C ASP A 211 -9.58 -14.19 -15.65
N GLY A 212 -9.95 -13.31 -14.72
CA GLY A 212 -10.37 -11.94 -14.99
C GLY A 212 -11.85 -11.78 -15.32
N THR A 213 -12.66 -12.85 -15.20
CA THR A 213 -14.11 -12.75 -15.38
C THR A 213 -14.76 -12.11 -14.15
N PRO A 214 -15.63 -11.10 -14.30
CA PRO A 214 -16.28 -10.50 -13.14
C PRO A 214 -17.29 -11.47 -12.52
N ARG A 215 -17.19 -11.67 -11.21
CA ARG A 215 -18.17 -12.40 -10.38
C ARG A 215 -19.32 -11.50 -9.97
N THR A 216 -19.05 -10.21 -9.84
CA THR A 216 -20.04 -9.20 -9.42
C THR A 216 -20.13 -8.05 -10.43
N GLY A 217 -21.24 -7.31 -10.34
CA GLY A 217 -21.28 -5.93 -10.79
C GLY A 217 -20.45 -5.01 -9.88
N GLU A 218 -20.45 -3.71 -10.16
CA GLU A 218 -19.85 -2.71 -9.28
C GLU A 218 -20.65 -2.58 -7.98
N VAL A 219 -20.00 -2.92 -6.87
CA VAL A 219 -20.57 -2.86 -5.53
C VAL A 219 -20.12 -1.57 -4.84
N ARG A 220 -21.07 -0.88 -4.19
CA ARG A 220 -20.88 0.41 -3.50
C ARG A 220 -21.28 0.23 -2.03
N PRO A 221 -20.39 -0.31 -1.18
CA PRO A 221 -20.66 -0.46 0.25
C PRO A 221 -20.78 0.91 0.93
N ASP A 222 -21.42 0.95 2.10
CA ASP A 222 -21.55 2.18 2.93
C ASP A 222 -20.22 2.51 3.65
N VAL A 223 -19.19 2.82 2.86
CA VAL A 223 -17.87 3.25 3.31
C VAL A 223 -17.63 4.67 2.82
N THR A 224 -18.19 5.62 3.57
CA THR A 224 -18.06 7.05 3.26
C THR A 224 -16.64 7.56 3.50
N GLY A 225 -16.16 8.45 2.63
CA GLY A 225 -14.87 9.14 2.76
C GLY A 225 -13.66 8.37 2.20
N PHE A 226 -13.86 7.18 1.64
CA PHE A 226 -12.80 6.44 0.95
C PHE A 226 -12.23 7.28 -0.21
N GLY A 227 -10.90 7.41 -0.27
CA GLY A 227 -10.23 8.18 -1.32
C GLY A 227 -10.27 9.71 -1.17
N ARG A 228 -11.06 10.25 -0.23
CA ARG A 228 -11.30 11.70 -0.11
C ARG A 228 -10.08 12.50 0.39
N LEU A 229 -9.28 11.90 1.26
CA LEU A 229 -8.11 12.52 1.90
C LEU A 229 -6.81 11.77 1.58
N GLY A 230 -6.76 11.22 0.36
CA GLY A 230 -5.66 10.38 -0.11
C GLY A 230 -6.11 8.94 -0.30
N ARG A 231 -5.16 8.13 -0.77
CA ARG A 231 -5.39 6.75 -1.18
C ARG A 231 -5.88 5.87 -0.03
N GLY A 232 -6.96 5.13 -0.28
CA GLY A 232 -7.36 4.00 0.54
C GLY A 232 -6.53 2.75 0.25
N VAL A 233 -6.39 1.88 1.25
CA VAL A 233 -5.65 0.62 1.15
C VAL A 233 -6.57 -0.55 1.48
N LEU A 234 -6.25 -1.76 1.01
CA LEU A 234 -6.97 -2.97 1.37
C LEU A 234 -6.06 -4.17 1.58
N THR A 235 -6.56 -5.18 2.28
CA THR A 235 -5.93 -6.49 2.44
C THR A 235 -7.01 -7.58 2.60
N ALA A 236 -6.78 -8.76 2.05
CA ALA A 236 -7.64 -9.92 2.27
C ALA A 236 -7.36 -10.59 3.62
N LEU A 237 -8.40 -11.10 4.28
CA LEU A 237 -8.31 -11.91 5.48
C LEU A 237 -8.43 -13.39 5.12
N ASP A 238 -7.85 -14.27 5.96
CA ASP A 238 -7.84 -15.73 5.75
C ASP A 238 -9.24 -16.40 5.85
N ASN A 239 -10.25 -15.65 6.31
CA ASN A 239 -11.64 -16.07 6.41
C ASN A 239 -12.49 -15.72 5.17
N GLY A 240 -11.88 -15.19 4.10
CA GLY A 240 -12.57 -14.84 2.85
C GLY A 240 -13.16 -13.42 2.83
N ARG A 241 -13.02 -12.65 3.91
CA ARG A 241 -13.36 -11.21 3.95
C ARG A 241 -12.18 -10.37 3.47
N PHE A 242 -12.42 -9.09 3.26
CA PHE A 242 -11.34 -8.11 3.07
C PHE A 242 -11.54 -6.90 3.96
N VAL A 243 -10.44 -6.21 4.25
CA VAL A 243 -10.43 -4.98 5.03
C VAL A 243 -10.01 -3.85 4.14
N VAL A 244 -10.72 -2.73 4.21
CA VAL A 244 -10.31 -1.46 3.61
C VAL A 244 -9.95 -0.48 4.71
N ALA A 245 -8.95 0.37 4.49
CA ALA A 245 -8.67 1.47 5.39
C ALA A 245 -8.51 2.79 4.64
N HIS A 246 -8.99 3.86 5.26
CA HIS A 246 -8.97 5.22 4.74
C HIS A 246 -8.97 6.26 5.87
N ILE A 247 -8.80 7.53 5.50
CA ILE A 247 -8.84 8.66 6.43
C ILE A 247 -10.19 9.37 6.29
N ASN A 248 -10.93 9.45 7.39
CA ASN A 248 -12.12 10.28 7.51
C ASN A 248 -11.80 11.61 8.18
N ALA A 249 -12.49 12.66 7.75
CA ALA A 249 -12.42 13.99 8.36
C ALA A 249 -13.72 14.37 9.06
N THR A 250 -13.61 15.26 10.03
CA THR A 250 -14.73 16.00 10.59
C THR A 250 -14.61 17.48 10.21
N ILE A 251 -14.26 18.33 11.17
CA ILE A 251 -14.18 19.77 11.04
C ILE A 251 -12.73 20.25 11.24
N LEU A 252 -12.48 21.53 10.96
CA LEU A 252 -11.22 22.16 11.31
C LEU A 252 -11.16 22.41 12.83
N SER A 253 -9.96 22.29 13.41
CA SER A 253 -9.67 22.75 14.77
C SER A 253 -9.66 24.29 14.85
N ASP A 254 -9.51 24.83 16.06
CA ASP A 254 -9.35 26.28 16.28
C ASP A 254 -8.08 26.83 15.61
N LEU A 255 -7.10 25.97 15.34
CA LEU A 255 -5.88 26.30 14.59
C LEU A 255 -6.04 26.13 13.07
N GLY A 256 -7.22 25.74 12.59
CA GLY A 256 -7.46 25.51 11.17
C GLY A 256 -6.88 24.19 10.64
N VAL A 257 -6.48 23.27 11.52
CA VAL A 257 -5.99 21.94 11.13
C VAL A 257 -7.17 20.98 10.98
N LEU A 258 -7.22 20.23 9.88
CA LEU A 258 -8.31 19.27 9.65
C LEU A 258 -8.24 18.13 10.65
N GLN A 259 -9.32 17.94 11.42
CA GLN A 259 -9.42 16.85 12.38
C GLN A 259 -9.83 15.56 11.67
N THR A 260 -9.04 14.51 11.80
CA THR A 260 -9.21 13.27 11.04
C THR A 260 -8.99 12.01 11.87
N THR A 261 -9.53 10.89 11.39
CA THR A 261 -9.26 9.56 11.95
C THR A 261 -9.02 8.52 10.87
N ALA A 262 -8.11 7.58 11.11
CA ALA A 262 -8.04 6.36 10.32
C ALA A 262 -9.20 5.43 10.71
N VAL A 263 -9.79 4.81 9.70
CA VAL A 263 -10.88 3.84 9.82
C VAL A 263 -10.48 2.60 9.04
N ALA A 264 -10.70 1.41 9.61
CA ALA A 264 -10.59 0.14 8.89
C ALA A 264 -11.93 -0.59 8.92
N SER A 265 -12.53 -0.82 7.76
CA SER A 265 -13.83 -1.51 7.64
C SER A 265 -13.64 -2.90 7.07
N VAL A 266 -14.27 -3.89 7.69
CA VAL A 266 -14.28 -5.30 7.27
C VAL A 266 -15.52 -5.53 6.42
N LEU A 267 -15.33 -6.07 5.22
CA LEU A 267 -16.38 -6.27 4.25
C LEU A 267 -16.45 -7.74 3.81
N ASP A 268 -17.67 -8.20 3.55
CA ASP A 268 -17.88 -9.41 2.76
C ASP A 268 -17.72 -9.06 1.27
N PRO A 269 -16.86 -9.75 0.51
CA PRO A 269 -16.76 -9.53 -0.93
C PRO A 269 -18.03 -9.95 -1.69
N ALA A 270 -18.84 -10.85 -1.14
CA ALA A 270 -20.09 -11.29 -1.75
C ALA A 270 -21.27 -10.34 -1.46
N GLY A 271 -22.37 -10.54 -2.20
CA GLY A 271 -23.61 -9.79 -2.02
C GLY A 271 -23.48 -8.30 -2.41
N ASP A 272 -24.17 -7.44 -1.66
CA ASP A 272 -24.24 -6.00 -1.90
C ASP A 272 -23.12 -5.21 -1.16
N GLY A 273 -22.10 -5.89 -0.64
CA GLY A 273 -20.97 -5.26 0.06
C GLY A 273 -21.31 -4.83 1.48
N GLU A 274 -21.81 -5.76 2.28
CA GLU A 274 -22.10 -5.51 3.68
C GLU A 274 -20.82 -5.10 4.44
N VAL A 275 -20.88 -3.96 5.13
CA VAL A 275 -19.86 -3.56 6.10
C VAL A 275 -20.16 -4.26 7.42
N ILE A 276 -19.33 -5.26 7.73
CA ILE A 276 -19.53 -6.15 8.88
C ILE A 276 -19.18 -5.43 10.17
N ALA A 277 -18.06 -4.69 10.15
CA ALA A 277 -17.53 -4.02 11.33
C ALA A 277 -16.49 -2.96 10.90
N SER A 278 -16.32 -1.89 11.70
CA SER A 278 -15.30 -0.86 11.46
C SER A 278 -14.50 -0.53 12.73
N ALA A 279 -13.18 -0.62 12.65
CA ALA A 279 -12.23 -0.19 13.67
C ALA A 279 -11.82 1.28 13.45
N PHE A 280 -11.57 2.02 14.53
CA PHE A 280 -11.20 3.43 14.48
C PHE A 280 -9.89 3.68 15.25
N ALA A 281 -9.00 4.51 14.70
CA ALA A 281 -7.82 5.00 15.42
C ALA A 281 -8.20 5.80 16.69
N GLY A 282 -9.46 6.24 16.79
CA GLY A 282 -10.05 6.86 17.97
C GLY A 282 -11.00 7.98 17.56
N SER A 283 -11.30 8.87 18.50
CA SER A 283 -11.98 10.13 18.15
C SER A 283 -11.13 10.89 17.11
N PRO A 284 -11.74 11.47 16.07
CA PRO A 284 -11.05 12.39 15.17
C PRO A 284 -10.73 13.73 15.86
N LYS A 285 -11.43 14.07 16.94
CA LYS A 285 -11.23 15.34 17.65
C LYS A 285 -9.83 15.41 18.24
N HIS A 286 -9.18 16.57 18.12
CA HIS A 286 -7.83 16.84 18.63
C HIS A 286 -6.68 16.19 17.83
N PHE A 287 -6.97 15.42 16.78
CA PHE A 287 -5.96 14.70 16.01
C PHE A 287 -6.03 15.01 14.52
N HIS A 288 -4.86 15.10 13.89
CA HIS A 288 -4.69 14.99 12.45
C HIS A 288 -3.98 13.68 12.15
N ARG A 289 -4.69 12.76 11.49
CA ARG A 289 -4.22 11.43 11.08
C ARG A 289 -4.13 11.30 9.57
N THR A 290 -3.07 10.66 9.10
CA THR A 290 -2.79 10.41 7.67
C THR A 290 -2.18 9.02 7.44
N SER A 291 -1.90 8.69 6.18
CA SER A 291 -1.11 7.51 5.79
C SER A 291 -1.60 6.19 6.40
N PRO A 292 -2.85 5.75 6.11
CA PRO A 292 -3.35 4.48 6.63
C PRO A 292 -2.60 3.31 5.96
N ALA A 293 -2.27 2.29 6.74
CA ALA A 293 -1.63 1.07 6.26
C ALA A 293 -2.32 -0.17 6.85
N LEU A 294 -2.36 -1.26 6.07
CA LEU A 294 -2.97 -2.52 6.47
C LEU A 294 -2.04 -3.68 6.16
N THR A 295 -2.04 -4.69 7.03
CA THR A 295 -1.51 -6.02 6.72
C THR A 295 -2.32 -7.08 7.44
N ALA A 296 -2.57 -8.20 6.75
CA ALA A 296 -3.34 -9.31 7.28
C ALA A 296 -2.52 -10.24 8.17
N LEU A 297 -3.19 -10.85 9.14
CA LEU A 297 -2.66 -11.85 10.05
C LEU A 297 -3.62 -13.05 10.12
N PRO A 298 -3.14 -14.24 10.52
CA PRO A 298 -4.00 -15.41 10.66
C PRO A 298 -5.12 -15.23 11.69
N GLY A 299 -6.26 -15.85 11.41
CA GLY A 299 -7.45 -15.91 12.24
C GLY A 299 -8.34 -14.67 12.10
N GLY A 300 -8.52 -14.15 10.89
CA GLY A 300 -9.31 -12.94 10.63
C GLY A 300 -8.70 -11.66 11.24
N ARG A 301 -7.41 -11.68 11.59
CA ARG A 301 -6.71 -10.54 12.22
C ARG A 301 -6.05 -9.66 11.18
N PHE A 302 -5.82 -8.42 11.56
CA PHE A 302 -5.07 -7.46 10.77
C PHE A 302 -4.46 -6.38 11.66
N VAL A 303 -3.42 -5.72 11.17
CA VAL A 303 -2.88 -4.51 11.81
C VAL A 303 -3.30 -3.30 11.00
N LEU A 304 -3.89 -2.32 11.69
CA LEU A 304 -4.10 -0.97 11.18
C LEU A 304 -2.96 -0.07 11.67
N GLY A 305 -2.20 0.49 10.74
CA GLY A 305 -1.20 1.52 11.00
C GLY A 305 -1.66 2.89 10.49
N TRP A 306 -1.21 3.97 11.13
CA TRP A 306 -1.43 5.35 10.68
C TRP A 306 -0.33 6.28 11.18
N VAL A 307 -0.25 7.48 10.61
CA VAL A 307 0.49 8.61 11.20
C VAL A 307 -0.50 9.51 11.92
N GLU A 308 -0.18 9.98 13.13
CA GLU A 308 -0.98 10.99 13.84
C GLU A 308 -0.15 12.10 14.46
N GLU A 309 -0.72 13.30 14.48
CA GLU A 309 -0.26 14.45 15.22
C GLU A 309 -1.44 15.18 15.89
N SER A 310 -1.14 16.11 16.79
CA SER A 310 -2.16 16.93 17.42
C SER A 310 -2.70 17.98 16.44
N ALA A 311 -4.01 18.15 16.41
CA ALA A 311 -4.65 19.21 15.62
C ALA A 311 -4.75 20.55 16.38
N ASP A 312 -4.36 20.58 17.66
CA ASP A 312 -4.59 21.72 18.57
C ASP A 312 -3.31 22.39 19.06
N THR A 313 -2.15 21.91 18.59
CA THR A 313 -0.84 22.45 18.94
C THR A 313 -0.06 22.74 17.67
N VAL A 314 0.67 23.86 17.65
CA VAL A 314 1.45 24.29 16.47
C VAL A 314 2.70 23.43 16.28
N ASP A 315 3.39 23.13 17.38
CA ASP A 315 4.59 22.30 17.37
C ASP A 315 4.22 20.85 17.71
N THR A 316 4.09 20.03 16.68
CA THR A 316 3.78 18.61 16.79
C THR A 316 4.91 17.76 16.24
N VAL A 317 4.98 16.51 16.72
CA VAL A 317 5.83 15.49 16.12
C VAL A 317 4.91 14.42 15.57
N PRO A 318 4.71 14.33 14.24
CA PRO A 318 3.86 13.29 13.65
C PRO A 318 4.36 11.90 14.02
N THR A 319 3.55 11.08 14.69
CA THR A 319 3.91 9.77 15.21
C THR A 319 3.29 8.64 14.39
N VAL A 320 4.06 7.59 14.12
CA VAL A 320 3.52 6.35 13.55
C VAL A 320 2.92 5.53 14.68
N MET A 321 1.67 5.13 14.49
CA MET A 321 0.88 4.35 15.43
C MET A 321 0.40 3.07 14.78
N ALA A 322 0.11 2.06 15.59
CA ALA A 322 -0.51 0.82 15.13
C ALA A 322 -1.47 0.22 16.17
N GLN A 323 -2.45 -0.51 15.67
CA GLN A 323 -3.42 -1.27 16.46
C GLN A 323 -3.61 -2.66 15.85
N LEU A 324 -3.61 -3.70 16.69
CA LEU A 324 -4.06 -5.02 16.29
C LEU A 324 -5.58 -5.08 16.35
N CYS A 325 -6.19 -5.60 15.28
CA CYS A 325 -7.62 -5.75 15.12
C CYS A 325 -7.95 -7.16 14.62
N SER A 326 -9.22 -7.52 14.66
CA SER A 326 -9.80 -8.67 13.97
C SER A 326 -11.18 -8.33 13.42
N ASP A 327 -11.70 -9.23 12.60
CA ASP A 327 -13.04 -9.17 12.04
C ASP A 327 -14.19 -9.25 13.06
N SER A 328 -13.88 -9.60 14.31
CA SER A 328 -14.85 -9.78 15.40
C SER A 328 -14.53 -8.94 16.64
N GLN A 329 -13.24 -8.66 16.88
CA GLN A 329 -12.73 -7.78 17.92
C GLN A 329 -11.86 -6.69 17.27
N LEU A 330 -12.45 -5.51 17.09
CA LEU A 330 -11.89 -4.40 16.32
C LEU A 330 -10.74 -3.65 17.02
N GLU A 331 -10.53 -3.88 18.32
CA GLU A 331 -9.38 -3.39 19.09
C GLU A 331 -8.88 -4.52 20.01
N ILE A 332 -7.70 -5.05 19.72
CA ILE A 332 -7.02 -6.09 20.50
C ILE A 332 -5.79 -5.46 21.17
N GLY A 333 -5.89 -5.24 22.48
CA GLY A 333 -4.82 -4.59 23.24
C GLY A 333 -4.71 -3.08 22.96
N PRO A 334 -3.70 -2.40 23.54
CA PRO A 334 -3.53 -0.97 23.40
C PRO A 334 -2.97 -0.57 22.02
N LYS A 335 -3.23 0.68 21.63
CA LYS A 335 -2.56 1.36 20.52
C LYS A 335 -1.08 1.53 20.85
N VAL A 336 -0.20 1.24 19.91
CA VAL A 336 1.25 1.29 20.10
C VAL A 336 1.84 2.41 19.28
N GLN A 337 2.62 3.28 19.92
CA GLN A 337 3.51 4.20 19.21
C GLN A 337 4.72 3.43 18.69
N VAL A 338 4.87 3.46 17.37
CA VAL A 338 5.85 2.66 16.62
C VAL A 338 7.12 3.46 16.34
N SER A 339 6.97 4.73 16.00
CA SER A 339 8.09 5.62 15.67
C SER A 339 8.70 6.28 16.91
N SER A 340 9.98 6.62 16.81
CA SER A 340 10.73 7.36 17.81
C SER A 340 11.45 8.57 17.18
N GLY A 341 12.00 9.45 18.02
CA GLY A 341 12.80 10.59 17.57
C GLY A 341 12.00 11.81 17.10
N THR A 342 12.72 12.77 16.52
CA THR A 342 12.29 14.16 16.28
C THR A 342 12.13 14.48 14.79
N ALA A 343 11.74 13.51 13.98
CA ALA A 343 11.46 13.78 12.56
C ALA A 343 10.38 14.86 12.45
N LYS A 344 10.60 15.84 11.58
CA LYS A 344 9.67 16.94 11.33
C LYS A 344 8.36 16.45 10.74
N ASP A 345 8.46 15.46 9.86
CA ASP A 345 7.28 14.84 9.24
C ASP A 345 7.47 13.33 9.03
N ARG A 346 6.35 12.60 8.99
CA ARG A 346 6.27 11.17 8.73
C ARG A 346 5.09 10.90 7.79
N PHE A 347 5.31 10.20 6.68
CA PHE A 347 4.23 9.94 5.70
C PHE A 347 4.53 8.70 4.83
N GLY A 348 3.50 8.25 4.10
CA GLY A 348 3.63 7.12 3.18
C GLY A 348 3.91 5.81 3.92
N LEU A 349 3.10 5.53 4.94
CA LEU A 349 3.21 4.31 5.75
C LEU A 349 2.83 3.07 4.92
N SER A 350 3.60 2.00 5.09
CA SER A 350 3.33 0.66 4.56
C SER A 350 3.46 -0.37 5.68
N ALA A 351 2.72 -1.47 5.57
CA ALA A 351 2.71 -2.56 6.54
C ALA A 351 2.87 -3.91 5.85
N ALA A 352 3.65 -4.80 6.45
CA ALA A 352 3.84 -6.19 6.00
C ALA A 352 3.87 -7.11 7.21
N ALA A 353 3.40 -8.35 7.06
CA ALA A 353 3.40 -9.34 8.14
C ALA A 353 3.97 -10.67 7.67
N VAL A 354 4.86 -11.26 8.49
CA VAL A 354 5.43 -12.58 8.27
C VAL A 354 5.16 -13.46 9.49
N PHE A 355 4.79 -14.71 9.23
CA PHE A 355 4.40 -15.68 10.26
C PHE A 355 4.55 -17.10 9.71
N SER A 356 4.79 -18.05 10.61
CA SER A 356 4.76 -19.48 10.33
C SER A 356 4.44 -20.26 11.61
N SER A 357 4.45 -21.59 11.57
CA SER A 357 4.38 -22.42 12.78
C SER A 357 5.47 -22.11 13.80
N ASP A 358 6.65 -21.69 13.32
CA ASP A 358 7.87 -21.52 14.11
C ASP A 358 8.28 -20.05 14.26
N ILE A 359 7.60 -19.13 13.57
CA ILE A 359 7.86 -17.71 13.59
C ILE A 359 6.66 -17.01 14.22
N PRO A 360 6.84 -16.32 15.37
CA PRO A 360 5.80 -15.45 15.93
C PRO A 360 5.28 -14.48 14.87
N GLN A 361 4.07 -13.97 15.04
CA GLN A 361 3.50 -13.06 14.06
C GLN A 361 4.24 -11.72 14.12
N LYS A 362 5.07 -11.46 13.12
CA LYS A 362 5.92 -10.27 13.05
C LYS A 362 5.34 -9.30 12.04
N VAL A 363 5.25 -8.04 12.42
CA VAL A 363 4.69 -6.97 11.61
C VAL A 363 5.75 -5.91 11.41
N PHE A 364 6.08 -5.65 10.15
CA PHE A 364 7.00 -4.58 9.77
C PHE A 364 6.20 -3.39 9.25
N LEU A 365 6.46 -2.23 9.84
CA LEU A 365 5.94 -0.94 9.40
C LEU A 365 7.10 -0.12 8.84
N SER A 366 6.92 0.47 7.67
CA SER A 366 7.91 1.35 7.03
C SER A 366 7.27 2.65 6.57
N TRP A 367 7.98 3.77 6.72
CA TRP A 367 7.48 5.10 6.37
C TRP A 367 8.61 6.01 5.89
N THR A 368 8.22 7.08 5.20
CA THR A 368 9.13 8.19 4.90
C THR A 368 9.23 9.08 6.14
N ALA A 369 10.44 9.41 6.57
CA ALA A 369 10.70 10.39 7.63
C ALA A 369 11.48 11.57 7.06
N MET A 370 11.02 12.78 7.33
CA MET A 370 11.62 14.03 6.89
C MET A 370 12.35 14.73 8.03
N THR A 371 13.56 15.20 7.78
CA THR A 371 14.34 16.03 8.72
C THR A 371 13.92 17.50 8.64
N ASP A 372 14.41 18.34 9.55
CA ASP A 372 14.13 19.77 9.53
C ASP A 372 14.60 20.46 8.25
N ASP A 373 15.71 19.98 7.68
CA ASP A 373 16.29 20.48 6.44
C ASP A 373 15.54 19.98 5.18
N GLY A 374 14.50 19.16 5.33
CA GLY A 374 13.66 18.64 4.25
C GLY A 374 14.15 17.35 3.60
N ASP A 375 15.31 16.82 4.03
CA ASP A 375 15.81 15.54 3.55
C ASP A 375 14.92 14.39 4.03
N THR A 376 14.69 13.43 3.15
CA THR A 376 13.80 12.28 3.42
C THR A 376 14.57 10.97 3.45
N SER A 377 14.19 10.10 4.39
CA SER A 377 14.74 8.77 4.60
C SER A 377 13.63 7.75 4.80
N ILE A 378 13.92 6.47 4.58
CA ILE A 378 13.01 5.36 4.88
C ILE A 378 13.34 4.82 6.26
N ARG A 379 12.37 4.93 7.17
CA ARG A 379 12.42 4.35 8.51
C ARG A 379 11.53 3.14 8.59
N GLY A 380 11.81 2.26 9.54
CA GLY A 380 10.95 1.13 9.81
C GLY A 380 11.06 0.61 11.22
N SER A 381 10.13 -0.26 11.58
CA SER A 381 10.05 -0.88 12.89
C SER A 381 9.37 -2.24 12.79
N VAL A 382 9.80 -3.19 13.61
CA VAL A 382 9.20 -4.53 13.66
C VAL A 382 8.54 -4.75 15.02
N LEU A 383 7.29 -5.16 14.98
CA LEU A 383 6.45 -5.50 16.12
C LEU A 383 6.13 -6.99 16.12
N THR A 384 5.74 -7.50 17.29
CA THR A 384 5.14 -8.81 17.49
C THR A 384 3.65 -8.63 17.75
N ALA A 385 2.82 -9.46 17.12
CA ALA A 385 1.37 -9.45 17.27
C ALA A 385 0.89 -10.73 17.98
N ASP A 386 0.46 -10.58 19.23
CA ASP A 386 0.02 -11.70 20.07
C ASP A 386 -1.44 -11.47 20.54
N ALA A 387 -1.96 -12.39 21.35
CA ALA A 387 -3.34 -12.29 21.87
C ALA A 387 -3.60 -11.02 22.69
N GLY A 388 -2.55 -10.42 23.27
CA GLY A 388 -2.63 -9.20 24.08
C GLY A 388 -2.49 -7.90 23.29
N GLY A 389 -2.27 -7.94 21.97
CA GLY A 389 -2.03 -6.76 21.14
C GLY A 389 -0.64 -6.74 20.50
N LEU A 390 -0.15 -5.54 20.20
CA LEU A 390 1.17 -5.33 19.60
C LEU A 390 2.23 -5.04 20.68
N SER A 391 3.45 -5.55 20.48
CA SER A 391 4.61 -5.25 21.34
C SER A 391 5.92 -5.30 20.55
N PHE A 392 7.01 -4.80 21.14
CA PHE A 392 8.35 -4.86 20.53
C PHE A 392 9.13 -6.12 20.87
#